data_AF-A0AA36NN66-F1
#
_entry.id   AF-A0AA36NN66-F1
#
_cell.length_a   1.000
_cell.length_b   1.000
_cell.length_c   1.000
_cell.angle_alpha   90.00
_cell.angle_beta   90.00
_cell.angle_gamma   90.00
#
_symmetry.space_group_name_H-M   'P 1'
#
loop_
_entity.id
_entity.type
_entity.pdbx_description
1 polymer ?
#
loop_
_entity_poly.entity_id
_entity_poly.type
_entity_poly.pdbx_seq_one_letter_code
_entity_poly.pdbx_strand_id
1 'polypeptide(L)'
;MSLVDSAPVFKVIEPLLGSADHADGGIGRGTAVEDGRWRYIEWDRCTTRAQEVNGISEDTGLKVWRPDKHSGVIKEFHHEPKLTAPLTTDLEISNALKRRGVAYEVAQAMSFKSHEKLVNLLFNEYLKPAPDGFEKISISQLVAADREVHVRLAEATKAGLANSPGVMPLDQHLQTVLDMPCVMWQLMPRPKRPHAPVAKASSSKPNVSSSPSKNPVKKRLKPAKAGQPPPKKARQTFPMPKGLMGGVAFDDSNRPICFGYNLGTCKNGPDCPKGRHVCCKAGCFQTGHTFLTHQ
;
A
#
# COMPACT_ATOMS: atom_id res chain seq x y z
N MET A 1 8.44 17.80 -30.57
CA MET A 1 7.74 16.79 -29.74
C MET A 1 6.37 17.34 -29.44
N SER A 2 5.43 17.00 -30.31
CA SER A 2 4.14 17.66 -30.49
C SER A 2 3.04 17.01 -29.64
N LEU A 3 2.17 17.85 -29.08
CA LEU A 3 1.02 17.57 -28.19
C LEU A 3 -0.10 16.70 -28.80
N VAL A 4 0.17 15.92 -29.85
CA VAL A 4 -0.84 15.24 -30.69
C VAL A 4 -0.86 13.71 -30.58
N ASP A 5 -0.02 13.11 -29.74
CA ASP A 5 -0.02 11.64 -29.55
C ASP A 5 -0.94 11.14 -28.41
N SER A 6 -1.76 12.01 -27.82
CA SER A 6 -2.67 11.68 -26.71
C SER A 6 -4.13 11.50 -27.16
N ALA A 7 -4.39 10.49 -27.98
CA ALA A 7 -5.69 9.80 -28.10
C ALA A 7 -5.47 8.48 -28.89
N PRO A 8 -6.13 7.35 -28.52
CA PRO A 8 -7.46 7.34 -27.94
C PRO A 8 -7.63 6.45 -26.69
N VAL A 9 -8.15 7.05 -25.62
CA VAL A 9 -8.90 6.38 -24.53
C VAL A 9 -10.25 5.89 -25.07
N PHE A 10 -10.28 5.21 -26.22
CA PHE A 10 -11.54 4.89 -26.91
C PHE A 10 -12.22 3.63 -26.41
N LYS A 11 -11.53 2.79 -25.64
CA LYS A 11 -12.16 1.59 -25.10
C LYS A 11 -12.74 1.80 -23.71
N VAL A 12 -12.44 2.91 -23.01
CA VAL A 12 -13.00 3.20 -21.67
C VAL A 12 -14.15 4.22 -21.74
N ILE A 13 -14.39 4.85 -22.89
CA ILE A 13 -15.36 5.93 -23.01
C ILE A 13 -16.03 5.87 -24.39
N GLU A 14 -17.12 5.11 -24.53
CA GLU A 14 -18.13 5.33 -25.59
C GLU A 14 -19.36 6.02 -25.00
N PRO A 15 -20.10 6.81 -25.81
CA PRO A 15 -20.65 8.08 -25.35
C PRO A 15 -22.11 8.01 -24.91
N LEU A 16 -22.45 8.95 -24.03
CA LEU A 16 -23.79 9.53 -23.91
C LEU A 16 -24.16 10.33 -25.16
N LEU A 17 -24.23 9.68 -26.33
CA LEU A 17 -25.02 10.16 -27.45
C LEU A 17 -25.96 9.03 -27.83
N GLY A 18 -27.25 9.25 -27.58
CA GLY A 18 -28.28 8.24 -27.69
C GLY A 18 -28.27 7.51 -29.03
N SER A 19 -28.31 6.19 -28.94
CA SER A 19 -29.07 5.36 -29.87
C SER A 19 -29.83 4.37 -28.99
N ALA A 20 -31.16 4.53 -28.95
CA ALA A 20 -32.01 3.39 -28.75
C ALA A 20 -31.63 2.33 -29.80
N ASP A 21 -31.75 1.07 -29.42
CA ASP A 21 -31.52 -0.11 -30.26
C ASP A 21 -30.03 -0.42 -30.47
N HIS A 22 -29.47 -1.29 -29.62
CA HIS A 22 -29.00 -2.62 -30.00
C HIS A 22 -28.64 -3.39 -28.71
N ALA A 23 -29.33 -4.50 -28.52
CA ALA A 23 -29.02 -5.47 -27.49
C ALA A 23 -27.68 -6.13 -27.83
N ASP A 24 -26.60 -5.74 -27.14
CA ASP A 24 -25.42 -6.59 -27.02
C ASP A 24 -24.74 -6.41 -25.66
N GLY A 25 -24.66 -7.50 -24.92
CA GLY A 25 -24.13 -7.56 -23.55
C GLY A 25 -22.61 -7.56 -23.55
N GLY A 26 -21.99 -6.40 -23.76
CA GLY A 26 -20.54 -6.24 -23.86
C GLY A 26 -19.95 -5.24 -22.88
N ILE A 27 -19.57 -5.71 -21.69
CA ILE A 27 -18.45 -5.27 -20.84
C ILE A 27 -18.26 -3.73 -20.73
N GLY A 28 -18.84 -3.15 -19.67
CA GLY A 28 -18.67 -1.77 -19.24
C GLY A 28 -17.21 -1.44 -18.92
N ARG A 29 -16.51 -0.90 -19.91
CA ARG A 29 -15.21 -0.27 -19.73
C ARG A 29 -15.48 1.15 -19.24
N GLY A 30 -15.09 1.41 -17.99
CA GLY A 30 -15.63 2.46 -17.14
C GLY A 30 -15.58 3.88 -17.71
N THR A 31 -16.68 4.30 -18.30
CA THR A 31 -16.94 5.69 -18.63
C THR A 31 -16.93 6.51 -17.33
N ALA A 32 -16.39 7.73 -17.38
CA ALA A 32 -16.45 8.68 -16.25
C ALA A 32 -17.89 8.96 -15.80
N VAL A 33 -18.83 8.79 -16.74
CA VAL A 33 -20.26 8.92 -16.57
C VAL A 33 -20.91 7.64 -17.08
N GLU A 34 -21.44 6.84 -16.17
CA GLU A 34 -22.22 5.64 -16.49
C GLU A 34 -23.60 5.83 -15.88
N ASP A 35 -24.66 5.63 -16.68
CA ASP A 35 -26.07 5.88 -16.31
C ASP A 35 -26.36 7.30 -15.81
N GLY A 36 -25.61 8.30 -16.30
CA GLY A 36 -25.77 9.70 -15.87
C GLY A 36 -25.18 10.01 -14.49
N ARG A 37 -24.42 9.07 -13.90
CA ARG A 37 -23.77 9.23 -12.60
C ARG A 37 -22.25 9.32 -12.72
N TRP A 38 -21.67 10.28 -12.02
CA TRP A 38 -20.22 10.47 -11.93
C TRP A 38 -19.53 9.33 -11.17
N ARG A 39 -18.45 8.78 -11.73
CA ARG A 39 -17.61 7.75 -11.10
C ARG A 39 -16.15 8.15 -11.02
N TYR A 40 -15.50 7.65 -9.98
CA TYR A 40 -14.06 7.80 -9.80
C TYR A 40 -13.27 6.90 -10.76
N ILE A 41 -12.36 7.51 -11.54
CA ILE A 41 -11.38 6.79 -12.35
C ILE A 41 -10.07 6.70 -11.58
N GLU A 42 -9.68 5.47 -11.26
CA GLU A 42 -8.40 5.17 -10.62
C GLU A 42 -7.21 5.52 -11.52
N TRP A 43 -6.10 6.00 -10.92
CA TRP A 43 -4.92 6.42 -11.68
C TRP A 43 -4.30 5.30 -12.51
N ASP A 44 -4.42 4.07 -12.02
CA ASP A 44 -3.92 2.86 -12.66
C ASP A 44 -4.67 2.51 -13.96
N ARG A 45 -5.89 3.02 -14.12
CA ARG A 45 -6.69 2.82 -15.33
C ARG A 45 -6.32 3.80 -16.45
N CYS A 46 -5.50 4.80 -16.18
CA CYS A 46 -5.09 5.80 -17.16
C CYS A 46 -3.87 5.33 -17.96
N THR A 47 -4.03 4.31 -18.80
CA THR A 47 -2.97 3.68 -19.61
C THR A 47 -2.44 4.59 -20.72
N THR A 48 -1.25 4.26 -21.25
CA THR A 48 -0.70 4.94 -22.44
C THR A 48 -1.20 4.28 -23.72
N ARG A 49 -1.25 5.04 -24.82
CA ARG A 49 -1.51 4.48 -26.15
C ARG A 49 -0.53 3.36 -26.52
N ALA A 50 0.77 3.55 -26.27
CA ALA A 50 1.78 2.53 -26.55
C ALA A 50 1.49 1.24 -25.77
N GLN A 51 1.06 1.35 -24.50
CA GLN A 51 0.68 0.22 -23.68
C GLN A 51 -0.63 -0.43 -24.13
N GLU A 52 -1.59 0.34 -24.64
CA GLU A 52 -2.81 -0.21 -25.23
C GLU A 52 -2.50 -0.93 -26.53
N VAL A 53 -1.76 -0.32 -27.45
CA VAL A 53 -1.38 -0.92 -28.74
C VAL A 53 -0.56 -2.20 -28.55
N ASN A 54 0.39 -2.18 -27.62
CA ASN A 54 1.24 -3.34 -27.32
C ASN A 54 0.53 -4.36 -26.40
N GLY A 55 -0.45 -3.90 -25.62
CA GLY A 55 -1.26 -4.70 -24.69
C GLY A 55 -2.46 -5.37 -25.36
N ILE A 56 -2.74 -5.07 -26.63
CA ILE A 56 -3.56 -5.90 -27.51
C ILE A 56 -2.74 -7.16 -27.83
N SER A 57 -2.57 -8.02 -26.84
CA SER A 57 -2.36 -9.44 -27.11
C SER A 57 -3.73 -10.03 -27.45
N GLU A 58 -3.79 -10.97 -28.38
CA GLU A 58 -5.00 -11.56 -29.00
C GLU A 58 -6.03 -12.15 -27.99
N ASP A 59 -5.70 -12.17 -26.70
CA ASP A 59 -6.48 -12.65 -25.56
C ASP A 59 -7.72 -11.82 -25.18
N THR A 60 -7.93 -10.63 -25.76
CA THR A 60 -9.15 -9.82 -25.48
C THR A 60 -10.48 -10.47 -25.89
N GLY A 61 -10.46 -11.66 -26.49
CA GLY A 61 -11.65 -12.46 -26.80
C GLY A 61 -11.50 -13.96 -26.58
N LEU A 62 -10.39 -14.44 -25.97
CA LEU A 62 -10.24 -15.87 -25.72
C LEU A 62 -11.12 -16.28 -24.54
N LYS A 63 -12.24 -16.94 -24.86
CA LYS A 63 -13.03 -17.73 -23.89
C LYS A 63 -12.13 -18.84 -23.35
N VAL A 64 -11.49 -18.61 -22.20
CA VAL A 64 -10.66 -19.63 -21.56
C VAL A 64 -11.59 -20.61 -20.84
N TRP A 65 -11.96 -21.67 -21.54
CA TRP A 65 -12.68 -22.80 -20.98
C TRP A 65 -11.76 -23.54 -20.00
N ARG A 66 -11.99 -23.42 -18.69
CA ARG A 66 -11.26 -24.20 -17.67
C ARG A 66 -12.21 -25.15 -16.96
N PRO A 67 -11.85 -26.44 -16.81
CA PRO A 67 -12.60 -27.35 -15.97
C PRO A 67 -12.46 -26.92 -14.50
N ASP A 68 -13.60 -26.83 -13.80
CA ASP A 68 -13.67 -26.58 -12.38
C ASP A 68 -12.94 -27.70 -11.61
N LYS A 69 -11.98 -27.34 -10.75
CA LYS A 69 -11.06 -28.27 -10.07
C LYS A 69 -11.77 -29.31 -9.20
N HIS A 70 -13.05 -29.10 -8.91
CA HIS A 70 -13.84 -29.95 -8.01
C HIS A 70 -15.04 -30.66 -8.67
N SER A 71 -15.54 -30.17 -9.81
CA SER A 71 -16.79 -30.70 -10.39
C SER A 71 -16.64 -31.26 -11.80
N GLY A 72 -15.50 -31.08 -12.46
CA GLY A 72 -15.29 -31.54 -13.84
C GLY A 72 -16.21 -30.85 -14.87
N VAL A 73 -17.03 -29.89 -14.44
CA VAL A 73 -17.89 -29.09 -15.29
C VAL A 73 -17.05 -27.97 -15.88
N ILE A 74 -17.09 -27.83 -17.20
CA ILE A 74 -16.43 -26.75 -17.92
C ILE A 74 -17.27 -25.49 -17.71
N LYS A 75 -16.70 -24.50 -17.02
CA LYS A 75 -17.33 -23.19 -16.83
C LYS A 75 -16.60 -22.16 -17.68
N GLU A 76 -17.35 -21.27 -18.31
CA GLU A 76 -16.81 -20.13 -19.05
C GLU A 76 -16.19 -19.15 -18.04
N PHE A 77 -14.88 -18.90 -18.16
CA PHE A 77 -14.18 -17.87 -17.39
C PHE A 77 -13.78 -16.73 -18.32
N HIS A 78 -14.32 -15.55 -18.05
CA HIS A 78 -13.91 -14.32 -18.72
C HIS A 78 -12.61 -13.82 -18.07
N HIS A 79 -11.48 -13.96 -18.75
CA HIS A 79 -10.21 -13.41 -18.29
C HIS A 79 -9.97 -12.07 -18.99
N GLU A 80 -10.35 -10.99 -18.32
CA GLU A 80 -10.07 -9.64 -18.84
C GLU A 80 -8.61 -9.27 -18.53
N PRO A 81 -7.76 -9.03 -19.54
CA PRO A 81 -6.42 -8.53 -19.29
C PRO A 81 -6.54 -7.13 -18.67
N LYS A 82 -6.24 -7.04 -17.37
CA LYS A 82 -6.20 -5.77 -16.65
C LYS A 82 -4.93 -5.01 -17.05
N LEU A 83 -5.02 -4.15 -18.06
CA LEU A 83 -3.95 -3.21 -18.39
C LEU A 83 -3.88 -2.14 -17.29
N THR A 84 -2.71 -2.01 -16.67
CA THR A 84 -2.45 -1.16 -15.50
C THR A 84 -1.33 -0.17 -15.81
N ALA A 85 -1.57 1.12 -15.68
CA ALA A 85 -0.57 2.15 -15.93
C ALA A 85 0.57 2.06 -14.90
N PRO A 86 1.85 2.20 -15.31
CA PRO A 86 2.94 2.30 -14.35
C PRO A 86 2.77 3.59 -13.53
N LEU A 87 2.82 3.48 -12.20
CA LEU A 87 2.70 4.59 -11.24
C LEU A 87 3.91 4.64 -10.29
N THR A 88 5.09 4.24 -10.78
CA THR A 88 6.29 4.08 -9.95
C THR A 88 7.01 5.41 -9.71
N THR A 89 6.98 6.30 -10.70
CA THR A 89 7.63 7.61 -10.62
C THR A 89 6.62 8.75 -10.56
N ASP A 90 7.02 9.87 -9.96
CA ASP A 90 6.18 11.07 -9.90
C ASP A 90 5.80 11.57 -11.31
N LEU A 91 6.71 11.43 -12.29
CA LEU A 91 6.46 11.79 -13.67
C LEU A 91 5.39 10.90 -14.32
N GLU A 92 5.43 9.59 -14.06
CA GLU A 92 4.40 8.65 -14.52
C GLU A 92 3.03 9.00 -13.95
N ILE A 93 2.95 9.34 -12.66
CA ILE A 93 1.72 9.78 -12.00
C ILE A 93 1.20 11.08 -12.64
N SER A 94 2.07 12.07 -12.85
CA SER A 94 1.70 13.33 -13.51
C SER A 94 1.16 13.08 -14.93
N ASN A 95 1.81 12.21 -15.70
CA ASN A 95 1.37 11.85 -17.05
C ASN A 95 0.04 11.09 -17.05
N ALA A 96 -0.17 10.17 -16.09
CA ALA A 96 -1.44 9.45 -15.93
C ALA A 96 -2.59 10.41 -15.60
N LEU A 97 -2.36 11.37 -14.71
CA LEU A 97 -3.34 12.39 -14.34
C LEU A 97 -3.66 13.33 -15.52
N LYS A 98 -2.67 13.74 -16.32
CA LYS A 98 -2.92 14.50 -17.56
C LYS A 98 -3.81 13.75 -18.54
N ARG A 99 -3.56 12.46 -18.74
CA ARG A 99 -4.42 11.60 -19.58
C ARG A 99 -5.85 11.54 -19.05
N ARG A 100 -6.03 11.47 -17.73
CA ARG A 100 -7.36 11.51 -17.09
C ARG A 100 -8.10 12.82 -17.37
N GLY A 101 -7.41 13.96 -17.30
CA GLY A 101 -8.01 15.27 -17.61
C GLY A 101 -8.50 15.35 -19.06
N VAL A 102 -7.70 14.88 -20.02
CA VAL A 102 -8.10 14.83 -21.44
C VAL A 102 -9.30 13.89 -21.63
N ALA A 103 -9.31 12.75 -20.95
CA ALA A 103 -10.43 11.81 -21.00
C ALA A 103 -11.75 12.43 -20.49
N TYR A 104 -11.69 13.27 -19.45
CA TYR A 104 -12.88 13.98 -18.95
C TYR A 104 -13.39 15.06 -19.89
N GLU A 105 -12.49 15.73 -20.61
CA GLU A 105 -12.87 16.75 -21.61
C GLU A 105 -13.50 16.08 -22.85
N VAL A 106 -12.95 14.96 -23.30
CA VAL A 106 -13.55 14.14 -24.38
C VAL A 106 -14.92 13.61 -23.98
N ALA A 107 -15.10 13.21 -22.71
CA ALA A 107 -16.38 12.79 -22.16
C ALA A 107 -17.39 13.93 -21.93
N GLN A 108 -17.01 15.19 -22.19
CA GLN A 108 -17.81 16.39 -21.92
C GLN A 108 -18.30 16.48 -20.45
N ALA A 109 -17.51 15.95 -19.51
CA ALA A 109 -17.87 15.95 -18.09
C ALA A 109 -17.23 17.12 -17.33
N MET A 110 -15.95 17.40 -17.59
CA MET A 110 -15.14 18.43 -16.95
C MET A 110 -14.13 18.97 -17.96
N SER A 111 -13.81 20.26 -17.91
CA SER A 111 -12.74 20.82 -18.76
C SER A 111 -11.35 20.40 -18.27
N PHE A 112 -10.40 20.29 -19.21
CA PHE A 112 -9.00 20.00 -18.86
C PHE A 112 -8.41 21.05 -17.92
N LYS A 113 -8.74 22.34 -18.13
CA LYS A 113 -8.30 23.44 -17.26
C LYS A 113 -8.76 23.27 -15.82
N SER A 114 -10.01 22.83 -15.63
CA SER A 114 -10.57 22.57 -14.30
C SER A 114 -9.86 21.38 -13.65
N HIS A 115 -9.68 20.28 -14.39
CA HIS A 115 -8.92 19.12 -13.91
C HIS A 115 -7.48 19.47 -13.52
N GLU A 116 -6.81 20.33 -14.30
CA GLU A 116 -5.44 20.78 -14.04
C GLU A 116 -5.33 21.55 -12.71
N LYS A 117 -6.37 22.31 -12.31
CA LYS A 117 -6.38 22.96 -10.99
C LYS A 117 -6.33 21.96 -9.84
N LEU A 118 -7.09 20.86 -9.93
CA LEU A 118 -7.05 19.77 -8.95
C LEU A 118 -5.65 19.14 -8.91
N VAL A 119 -5.09 18.80 -10.07
CA VAL A 119 -3.76 18.19 -10.16
C VAL A 119 -2.69 19.11 -9.58
N ASN A 120 -2.73 20.41 -9.90
CA ASN A 120 -1.81 21.40 -9.36
C ASN A 120 -1.93 21.51 -7.84
N LEU A 121 -3.14 21.51 -7.28
CA LEU A 121 -3.34 21.52 -5.83
C LEU A 121 -2.70 20.31 -5.15
N LEU A 122 -2.90 19.11 -5.69
CA LEU A 122 -2.31 17.87 -5.16
C LEU A 122 -0.77 17.90 -5.19
N PHE A 123 -0.18 18.29 -6.32
CA PHE A 123 1.27 18.34 -6.45
C PHE A 123 1.92 19.49 -5.69
N ASN A 124 1.23 20.63 -5.53
CA ASN A 124 1.73 21.74 -4.72
C ASN A 124 1.87 21.33 -3.26
N GLU A 125 0.86 20.67 -2.69
CA GLU A 125 0.95 20.15 -1.31
C GLU A 125 1.95 19.00 -1.21
N TYR A 126 2.05 18.13 -2.22
CA TYR A 126 3.06 17.08 -2.25
C TYR A 126 4.49 17.62 -2.27
N LEU A 127 4.78 18.71 -2.98
CA LEU A 127 6.14 19.27 -3.06
C LEU A 127 6.53 20.12 -1.85
N LYS A 128 5.55 20.54 -1.05
CA LYS A 128 5.75 21.37 0.13
C LYS A 128 6.60 20.66 1.19
N PRO A 129 7.59 21.34 1.79
CA PRO A 129 8.36 20.77 2.90
C PRO A 129 7.46 20.58 4.12
N ALA A 130 7.55 19.42 4.78
CA ALA A 130 6.83 19.17 6.02
C ALA A 130 7.44 19.98 7.18
N PRO A 131 6.61 20.57 8.07
CA PRO A 131 7.08 21.18 9.31
C PRO A 131 7.78 20.17 10.24
N ASP A 132 8.59 20.67 11.16
CA ASP A 132 9.27 19.84 12.15
C ASP A 132 8.26 19.03 12.99
N GLY A 133 8.58 17.74 13.20
CA GLY A 133 7.68 16.80 13.88
C GLY A 133 6.62 16.14 12.98
N PHE A 134 6.46 16.57 11.73
CA PHE A 134 5.51 16.00 10.77
C PHE A 134 6.22 15.27 9.61
N GLU A 135 5.51 14.32 9.01
CA GLU A 135 5.94 13.58 7.82
C GLU A 135 5.43 14.27 6.55
N LYS A 136 6.22 14.19 5.48
CA LYS A 136 5.81 14.66 4.15
C LYS A 136 4.56 13.89 3.68
N ILE A 137 3.71 14.56 2.93
CA ILE A 137 2.53 13.94 2.33
C ILE A 137 2.98 12.76 1.45
N SER A 138 2.41 11.59 1.71
CA SER A 138 2.66 10.39 0.92
C SER A 138 1.75 10.34 -0.31
N ILE A 139 2.17 9.58 -1.34
CA ILE A 139 1.34 9.33 -2.54
C ILE A 139 -0.01 8.71 -2.14
N SER A 140 -0.04 7.85 -1.12
CA SER A 140 -1.29 7.25 -0.62
C SER A 140 -2.29 8.30 -0.10
N GLN A 141 -1.81 9.40 0.47
CA GLN A 141 -2.66 10.52 0.90
C GLN A 141 -3.18 11.32 -0.30
N LEU A 142 -2.37 11.48 -1.35
CA LEU A 142 -2.83 12.12 -2.59
C LEU A 142 -3.96 11.33 -3.26
N VAL A 143 -3.83 10.00 -3.32
CA VAL A 143 -4.89 9.12 -3.84
C VAL A 143 -6.15 9.22 -2.99
N ALA A 144 -6.02 9.30 -1.66
CA ALA A 144 -7.17 9.48 -0.77
C ALA A 144 -7.85 10.85 -0.95
N ALA A 145 -7.08 11.93 -1.05
CA ALA A 145 -7.58 13.28 -1.30
C ALA A 145 -8.28 13.37 -2.67
N ASP A 146 -7.67 12.80 -3.70
CA ASP A 146 -8.24 12.73 -5.04
C ASP A 146 -9.55 11.94 -5.07
N ARG A 147 -9.61 10.78 -4.39
CA ARG A 147 -10.86 10.02 -4.21
C ARG A 147 -11.93 10.85 -3.52
N GLU A 148 -11.58 11.54 -2.43
CA GLU A 148 -12.51 12.40 -1.69
C GLU A 148 -13.11 13.49 -2.58
N VAL A 149 -12.29 14.17 -3.39
CA VAL A 149 -12.77 15.16 -4.37
C VAL A 149 -13.82 14.57 -5.31
N HIS A 150 -13.56 13.37 -5.85
CA HIS A 150 -14.50 12.74 -6.78
C HIS A 150 -15.77 12.25 -6.09
N VAL A 151 -15.71 11.82 -4.84
CA VAL A 151 -16.90 11.51 -4.02
C VAL A 151 -17.75 12.76 -3.84
N ARG A 152 -17.16 13.90 -3.46
CA ARG A 152 -17.89 15.16 -3.27
C ARG A 152 -18.45 15.71 -4.59
N LEU A 153 -17.72 15.57 -5.69
CA LEU A 153 -18.24 15.89 -7.02
C LEU A 153 -19.44 15.01 -7.39
N ALA A 154 -19.39 13.71 -7.08
CA ALA A 154 -20.53 12.81 -7.29
C ALA A 154 -21.73 13.20 -6.43
N GLU A 155 -21.50 13.68 -5.21
CA GLU A 155 -22.56 14.17 -4.32
C GLU A 155 -23.21 15.45 -4.83
N ALA A 156 -22.40 16.40 -5.30
CA ALA A 156 -22.88 17.65 -5.89
C ALA A 156 -23.69 17.42 -7.17
N THR A 157 -23.35 16.37 -7.93
CA THR A 157 -24.02 16.02 -9.20
C THR A 157 -25.09 14.93 -9.06
N LYS A 158 -25.57 14.64 -7.85
CA LYS A 158 -26.65 13.67 -7.60
C LYS A 158 -27.94 13.96 -8.37
N ALA A 159 -28.21 15.22 -8.68
CA ALA A 159 -29.37 15.64 -9.46
C ALA A 159 -29.28 15.27 -10.96
N GLY A 160 -28.16 14.66 -11.38
CA GLY A 160 -27.86 14.33 -12.77
C GLY A 160 -26.91 15.34 -13.40
N LEU A 161 -26.14 14.86 -14.37
CA LEU A 161 -25.27 15.69 -15.20
C LEU A 161 -26.12 16.30 -16.32
N ALA A 162 -26.71 17.46 -16.06
CA ALA A 162 -27.44 18.20 -17.09
C ALA A 162 -26.43 18.79 -18.09
N ASN A 163 -26.23 18.10 -19.21
CA ASN A 163 -25.39 18.59 -20.30
C ASN A 163 -26.12 19.69 -21.07
N SER A 164 -25.88 20.94 -20.70
CA SER A 164 -26.22 22.09 -21.55
C SER A 164 -25.14 22.25 -22.62
N PRO A 165 -25.48 22.56 -23.87
CA PRO A 165 -24.49 22.78 -24.92
C PRO A 165 -23.49 23.88 -24.49
N GLY A 166 -22.21 23.52 -24.44
CA GLY A 166 -21.11 24.45 -24.14
C GLY A 166 -20.77 24.66 -22.65
N VAL A 167 -21.52 24.05 -21.71
CA VAL A 167 -21.22 24.14 -20.28
C VAL A 167 -20.83 22.77 -19.74
N MET A 168 -19.64 22.67 -19.17
CA MET A 168 -19.16 21.47 -18.50
C MET A 168 -19.81 21.38 -17.11
N PRO A 169 -20.58 20.32 -16.79
CA PRO A 169 -21.40 20.26 -15.58
C PRO A 169 -20.58 20.21 -14.28
N LEU A 170 -19.36 19.65 -14.31
CA LEU A 170 -18.53 19.53 -13.11
C LEU A 170 -17.69 20.77 -12.79
N ASP A 171 -17.48 21.65 -13.76
CA ASP A 171 -16.59 22.80 -13.62
C ASP A 171 -17.09 23.79 -12.56
N GLN A 172 -18.41 23.99 -12.49
CA GLN A 172 -19.04 24.87 -11.50
C GLN A 172 -18.85 24.39 -10.06
N HIS A 173 -18.88 23.07 -9.86
CA HIS A 173 -18.80 22.47 -8.52
C HIS A 173 -17.36 22.24 -8.06
N LEU A 174 -16.40 22.16 -9.00
CA LEU A 174 -15.03 21.79 -8.67
C LEU A 174 -14.38 22.76 -7.68
N GLN A 175 -14.50 24.08 -7.90
CA GLN A 175 -13.90 25.07 -6.98
C GLN A 175 -14.48 24.92 -5.57
N THR A 176 -15.80 24.85 -5.46
CA THR A 176 -16.48 24.66 -4.16
C THR A 176 -16.01 23.37 -3.48
N VAL A 177 -15.81 22.28 -4.22
CA VAL A 177 -15.32 21.02 -3.66
C VAL A 177 -13.86 21.12 -3.21
N LEU A 178 -12.99 21.81 -3.97
CA LEU A 178 -11.58 21.99 -3.59
C LEU A 178 -11.43 22.82 -2.31
N ASP A 179 -12.31 23.79 -2.11
CA ASP A 179 -12.33 24.65 -0.91
C ASP A 179 -12.89 23.94 0.33
N MET A 180 -13.50 22.76 0.17
CA MET A 180 -14.10 22.04 1.29
C MET A 180 -13.04 21.51 2.28
N PRO A 181 -13.24 21.67 3.60
CA PRO A 181 -12.30 21.20 4.60
C PRO A 181 -12.00 19.70 4.53
N CYS A 182 -12.96 18.90 4.05
CA CYS A 182 -12.79 17.46 3.91
C CYS A 182 -11.64 17.06 2.98
N VAL A 183 -11.43 17.81 1.90
CA VAL A 183 -10.31 17.57 0.97
C VAL A 183 -9.01 18.04 1.60
N MET A 184 -9.02 19.23 2.20
CA MET A 184 -7.84 19.82 2.82
C MET A 184 -7.32 18.98 4.00
N TRP A 185 -8.21 18.37 4.80
CA TRP A 185 -7.82 17.45 5.88
C TRP A 185 -7.06 16.20 5.38
N GLN A 186 -7.35 15.70 4.17
CA GLN A 186 -6.59 14.57 3.61
C GLN A 186 -5.16 14.96 3.24
N LEU A 187 -4.96 16.22 2.87
CA LEU A 187 -3.68 16.80 2.46
C LEU A 187 -2.87 17.37 3.64
N MET A 188 -3.32 17.20 4.88
CA MET A 188 -2.51 17.61 6.03
C MET A 188 -1.33 16.64 6.27
N PRO A 189 -0.11 17.18 6.54
CA PRO A 189 1.01 16.39 7.04
C PRO A 189 0.62 15.64 8.31
N ARG A 190 0.99 14.36 8.40
CA ARG A 190 0.68 13.53 9.57
C ARG A 190 1.85 13.58 10.57
N PRO A 191 1.59 13.50 11.89
CA PRO A 191 2.66 13.44 12.88
C PRO A 191 3.57 12.24 12.60
N LYS A 192 4.89 12.45 12.70
CA LYS A 192 5.85 11.34 12.63
C LYS A 192 5.53 10.37 13.76
N ARG A 193 5.06 9.17 13.41
CA ARG A 193 4.90 8.12 14.41
C ARG A 193 6.30 7.72 14.88
N PRO A 194 6.58 7.67 16.19
CA PRO A 194 7.83 7.09 16.65
C PRO A 194 7.83 5.65 16.16
N HIS A 195 8.78 5.32 15.28
CA HIS A 195 8.94 3.95 14.81
C HIS A 195 9.19 3.08 16.04
N ALA A 196 8.19 2.32 16.47
CA ALA A 196 8.46 1.10 17.21
C ALA A 196 9.44 0.30 16.33
N PRO A 197 10.53 -0.25 16.90
CA PRO A 197 11.53 -0.95 16.11
C PRO A 197 10.86 -2.13 15.39
N VAL A 198 10.58 -1.93 14.11
CA VAL A 198 10.19 -3.00 13.22
C VAL A 198 11.43 -3.87 13.11
N ALA A 199 11.40 -5.03 13.78
CA ALA A 199 12.39 -6.07 13.59
C ALA A 199 12.47 -6.33 12.09
N LYS A 200 13.57 -5.91 11.46
CA LYS A 200 13.82 -6.21 10.05
C LYS A 200 13.81 -7.72 9.92
N ALA A 201 12.76 -8.28 9.33
CA ALA A 201 12.80 -9.64 8.82
C ALA A 201 13.81 -9.62 7.66
N SER A 202 15.07 -9.89 7.98
CA SER A 202 16.13 -10.12 7.02
C SER A 202 15.83 -11.42 6.27
N SER A 203 15.10 -11.32 5.17
CA SER A 203 15.06 -12.38 4.16
C SER A 203 16.35 -12.31 3.33
N SER A 204 17.42 -12.90 3.85
CA SER A 204 18.64 -13.15 3.09
C SER A 204 18.98 -14.64 3.21
N LYS A 205 18.68 -15.38 2.14
CA LYS A 205 19.23 -16.73 1.89
C LYS A 205 20.74 -16.60 1.67
N PRO A 206 21.60 -17.42 2.30
CA PRO A 206 23.00 -17.50 1.91
C PRO A 206 23.20 -18.62 0.88
N ASN A 207 23.78 -18.28 -0.27
CA ASN A 207 24.40 -19.25 -1.17
C ASN A 207 25.87 -19.41 -0.79
N VAL A 208 26.34 -20.65 -0.76
CA VAL A 208 27.66 -21.08 -0.27
C VAL A 208 28.64 -21.12 -1.43
N SER A 209 29.80 -20.47 -1.30
CA SER A 209 31.06 -20.98 -1.85
C SER A 209 32.31 -20.29 -1.28
N SER A 210 33.13 -21.13 -0.61
CA SER A 210 34.59 -21.22 -0.63
C SER A 210 35.50 -20.03 -0.21
N SER A 211 36.14 -20.25 0.96
CA SER A 211 37.60 -20.24 1.17
C SER A 211 38.31 -18.96 1.69
N PRO A 212 39.44 -19.10 2.42
CA PRO A 212 39.68 -18.35 3.66
C PRO A 212 40.84 -17.35 3.61
N SER A 213 40.77 -16.25 4.39
CA SER A 213 41.97 -15.57 4.88
C SER A 213 41.77 -14.69 6.12
N LYS A 214 42.59 -15.06 7.12
CA LYS A 214 43.16 -14.43 8.31
C LYS A 214 42.94 -12.92 8.59
N ASN A 215 42.73 -12.68 9.90
CA ASN A 215 43.01 -11.51 10.75
C ASN A 215 41.93 -10.42 10.96
N PRO A 216 41.44 -10.21 12.20
CA PRO A 216 40.58 -9.09 12.54
C PRO A 216 41.40 -7.84 12.91
N VAL A 217 41.24 -6.77 12.13
CA VAL A 217 41.76 -5.44 12.46
C VAL A 217 40.89 -4.81 13.55
N LYS A 218 41.50 -4.58 14.72
CA LYS A 218 40.94 -3.82 15.84
C LYS A 218 40.67 -2.37 15.41
N LYS A 219 39.40 -1.98 15.31
CA LYS A 219 39.02 -0.55 15.23
C LYS A 219 39.10 0.06 16.63
N ARG A 220 40.06 0.97 16.82
CA ARG A 220 40.22 1.86 17.99
C ARG A 220 38.92 2.62 18.25
N LEU A 221 38.28 2.38 19.40
CA LEU A 221 37.37 3.35 20.02
C LEU A 221 38.20 4.42 20.74
N LYS A 222 37.79 5.68 20.60
CA LYS A 222 38.37 6.84 21.30
C LYS A 222 38.04 6.75 22.81
N PRO A 223 38.95 7.15 23.71
CA PRO A 223 38.67 7.10 25.16
C PRO A 223 37.68 8.20 25.56
N ALA A 224 36.59 7.81 26.22
CA ALA A 224 35.65 8.72 26.87
C ALA A 224 36.19 9.13 28.26
N LYS A 225 36.01 10.42 28.60
CA LYS A 225 36.38 11.01 29.89
C LYS A 225 35.68 10.30 31.07
N ALA A 226 36.45 10.07 32.12
CA ALA A 226 36.01 9.54 33.40
C ALA A 226 35.04 10.49 34.12
N GLY A 227 34.03 9.92 34.82
CA GLY A 227 33.26 10.68 35.80
C GLY A 227 31.79 10.32 36.04
N GLN A 228 31.24 9.23 35.50
CA GLN A 228 29.85 8.83 35.82
C GLN A 228 29.74 7.32 36.13
N PRO A 229 29.01 6.94 37.20
CA PRO A 229 28.78 5.54 37.53
C PRO A 229 27.97 4.86 36.40
N PRO A 230 28.25 3.59 36.08
CA PRO A 230 27.56 2.91 34.98
C PRO A 230 26.06 2.81 35.29
N PRO A 231 25.16 3.16 34.35
CA PRO A 231 23.73 3.03 34.57
C PRO A 231 23.40 1.55 34.80
N LYS A 232 22.66 1.27 35.89
CA LYS A 232 22.10 -0.05 36.18
C LYS A 232 21.31 -0.51 34.95
N LYS A 233 21.83 -1.50 34.22
CA LYS A 233 21.18 -2.04 33.02
C LYS A 233 19.78 -2.51 33.41
N ALA A 234 18.75 -1.84 32.89
CA ALA A 234 17.37 -2.26 33.05
C ALA A 234 17.23 -3.71 32.60
N ARG A 235 16.61 -4.56 33.43
CA ARG A 235 16.28 -5.96 33.10
C ARG A 235 15.55 -5.96 31.76
N GLN A 236 16.19 -6.46 30.71
CA GLN A 236 15.52 -6.67 29.43
C GLN A 236 14.42 -7.71 29.65
N THR A 237 13.18 -7.23 29.75
CA THR A 237 12.02 -8.08 29.95
C THR A 237 11.59 -8.57 28.57
N PHE A 238 11.98 -9.79 28.22
CA PHE A 238 11.47 -10.45 27.02
C PHE A 238 9.99 -10.83 27.26
N PRO A 239 9.07 -10.51 26.33
CA PRO A 239 7.68 -10.90 26.46
C PRO A 239 7.58 -12.43 26.48
N MET A 240 6.85 -12.95 27.46
CA MET A 240 6.73 -14.38 27.69
C MET A 240 5.84 -15.05 26.63
N PRO A 241 6.23 -16.20 26.04
CA PRO A 241 5.36 -16.94 25.11
C PRO A 241 4.02 -17.33 25.76
N LYS A 242 2.96 -17.42 24.96
CA LYS A 242 1.58 -17.67 25.43
C LYS A 242 1.43 -18.90 26.34
N GLY A 243 2.19 -19.97 26.10
CA GLY A 243 2.15 -21.19 26.93
C GLY A 243 2.93 -21.11 28.24
N LEU A 244 3.64 -20.01 28.50
CA LEU A 244 4.44 -19.78 29.70
C LEU A 244 4.02 -18.51 30.45
N MET A 245 2.82 -17.97 30.17
CA MET A 245 2.32 -16.77 30.85
C MET A 245 2.29 -16.99 32.37
N GLY A 246 2.85 -16.04 33.12
CA GLY A 246 3.06 -16.15 34.57
C GLY A 246 4.41 -16.73 34.99
N GLY A 247 5.23 -17.21 34.05
CA GLY A 247 6.61 -17.62 34.31
C GLY A 247 7.60 -16.45 34.36
N VAL A 248 8.83 -16.75 34.82
CA VAL A 248 9.98 -15.84 34.81
C VAL A 248 10.99 -16.21 33.72
N ALA A 249 11.57 -15.20 33.08
CA ALA A 249 12.53 -15.36 31.97
C ALA A 249 13.97 -15.62 32.43
N PHE A 250 14.28 -15.29 33.68
CA PHE A 250 15.61 -15.37 34.27
C PHE A 250 15.55 -16.12 35.60
N ASP A 251 16.64 -16.82 35.93
CA ASP A 251 16.83 -17.40 37.26
C ASP A 251 17.24 -16.32 38.29
N ASP A 252 17.34 -16.72 39.56
CA ASP A 252 17.80 -15.83 40.65
C ASP A 252 19.23 -15.30 40.43
N SER A 253 20.04 -16.02 39.64
CA SER A 253 21.39 -15.63 39.22
C SER A 253 21.38 -14.76 37.95
N ASN A 254 20.22 -14.32 37.49
CA ASN A 254 20.03 -13.50 36.30
C ASN A 254 20.54 -14.14 34.99
N ARG A 255 20.53 -15.47 34.91
CA ARG A 255 20.83 -16.26 33.70
C ARG A 255 19.54 -16.55 32.94
N PRO A 256 19.57 -16.51 31.59
CA PRO A 256 18.39 -16.75 30.79
C PRO A 256 17.93 -18.21 30.88
N ILE A 257 16.61 -18.41 30.92
CA ILE A 257 15.98 -19.73 30.92
C ILE A 257 15.50 -20.06 29.50
N CYS A 258 15.71 -21.31 29.07
CA CYS A 258 15.24 -21.77 27.77
C CYS A 258 13.72 -22.00 27.78
N PHE A 259 12.96 -21.13 27.11
CA PHE A 259 11.51 -21.32 26.94
C PHE A 259 11.15 -22.58 26.16
N GLY A 260 12.01 -22.98 25.22
CA GLY A 260 11.79 -24.21 24.45
C GLY A 260 11.80 -25.46 25.32
N TYR A 261 12.63 -25.51 26.36
CA TYR A 261 12.66 -26.63 27.31
C TYR A 261 11.37 -26.70 28.11
N ASN A 262 10.90 -25.55 28.61
CA ASN A 262 9.64 -25.47 29.36
C ASN A 262 8.40 -25.78 28.51
N LEU A 263 8.47 -25.59 27.19
CA LEU A 263 7.44 -25.97 26.22
C LEU A 263 7.65 -27.36 25.60
N GLY A 264 8.69 -28.12 26.00
CA GLY A 264 9.00 -29.44 25.45
C GLY A 264 9.50 -29.45 24.00
N THR A 265 9.86 -28.29 23.44
CA THR A 265 10.30 -28.12 22.04
C THR A 265 11.82 -28.00 21.86
N CYS A 266 12.59 -27.98 22.95
CA CYS A 266 14.05 -27.90 22.89
C CYS A 266 14.69 -29.28 22.68
N LYS A 267 15.57 -29.39 21.68
CA LYS A 267 16.32 -30.61 21.35
C LYS A 267 17.78 -30.59 21.84
N ASN A 268 18.21 -29.50 22.45
CA ASN A 268 19.59 -29.34 22.90
C ASN A 268 19.82 -30.06 24.24
N GLY A 269 21.07 -30.39 24.54
CA GLY A 269 21.47 -30.97 25.82
C GLY A 269 21.47 -29.94 26.97
N PRO A 270 22.17 -30.24 28.10
CA PRO A 270 22.22 -29.36 29.26
C PRO A 270 22.80 -27.96 28.95
N ASP A 271 23.71 -27.85 27.98
CA ASP A 271 24.24 -26.59 27.47
C ASP A 271 23.46 -26.11 26.25
N CYS A 272 22.33 -25.46 26.50
CA CYS A 272 21.49 -24.92 25.44
C CYS A 272 21.82 -23.45 25.15
N PRO A 273 22.03 -23.05 23.88
CA PRO A 273 22.28 -21.66 23.49
C PRO A 273 21.09 -20.73 23.76
N LYS A 274 19.89 -21.28 23.98
CA LYS A 274 18.67 -20.53 24.30
C LYS A 274 18.50 -20.26 25.81
N GLY A 275 19.37 -20.81 26.66
CA GLY A 275 19.32 -20.63 28.12
C GLY A 275 19.28 -21.96 28.88
N ARG A 276 19.25 -21.89 30.22
CA ARG A 276 19.24 -23.08 31.09
C ARG A 276 17.94 -23.89 30.94
N HIS A 277 18.07 -25.21 31.04
CA HIS A 277 16.96 -26.16 31.11
C HIS A 277 16.47 -26.30 32.55
N VAL A 278 15.76 -25.28 33.02
CA VAL A 278 15.14 -25.21 34.36
C VAL A 278 13.70 -24.77 34.27
N CYS A 279 12.87 -25.13 35.26
CA CYS A 279 11.50 -24.68 35.36
C CYS A 279 11.39 -23.14 35.40
N CYS A 280 10.52 -22.58 34.54
CA CYS A 280 10.24 -21.13 34.46
C CYS A 280 9.33 -20.60 35.59
N LYS A 281 8.92 -21.41 36.58
CA LYS A 281 8.07 -20.93 37.69
C LYS A 281 8.92 -20.15 38.69
N ALA A 282 8.44 -18.98 39.12
CA ALA A 282 9.11 -18.18 40.13
C ALA A 282 9.37 -19.03 41.41
N GLY A 283 10.63 -19.13 41.82
CA GLY A 283 11.05 -19.87 43.02
C GLY A 283 11.22 -21.37 42.86
N CYS A 284 11.03 -21.96 41.67
CA CYS A 284 11.16 -23.40 41.48
C CYS A 284 12.49 -23.81 40.84
N PHE A 285 12.90 -23.21 39.72
CA PHE A 285 14.18 -23.35 38.98
C PHE A 285 14.87 -24.74 38.94
N GLN A 286 14.13 -25.84 39.15
CA GLN A 286 14.64 -27.20 39.17
C GLN A 286 14.79 -27.75 37.74
N THR A 287 15.73 -28.67 37.54
CA THR A 287 16.07 -29.31 36.25
C THR A 287 15.29 -30.60 35.97
N GLY A 288 14.38 -31.01 36.89
CA GLY A 288 13.65 -32.27 36.82
C GLY A 288 12.23 -32.18 36.24
N HIS A 289 11.71 -30.97 36.05
CA HIS A 289 10.36 -30.76 35.52
C HIS A 289 10.27 -29.44 34.76
N THR A 290 9.26 -29.33 33.89
CA THR A 290 8.99 -28.15 33.07
C THR A 290 7.87 -27.32 33.68
N PHE A 291 7.73 -26.06 33.24
CA PHE A 291 6.64 -25.18 33.68
C PHE A 291 5.24 -25.79 33.50
N LEU A 292 5.04 -26.62 32.47
CA LEU A 292 3.76 -27.30 32.20
C LEU A 292 3.33 -28.26 33.32
N THR A 293 4.24 -28.72 34.17
CA THR A 293 3.89 -29.58 35.33
C THR A 293 3.23 -28.80 36.48
N HIS A 294 3.29 -27.46 36.45
CA HIS A 294 2.69 -26.58 37.45
C HIS A 294 1.40 -25.91 36.97
N GLN A 295 0.95 -26.24 35.76
CA GLN A 295 -0.21 -25.62 35.11
C GLN A 295 -1.52 -26.34 35.45
#